data_AF-A0A974PTN1-F1
#
_entry.id   AF-A0A974PTN1-F1
#
_cell.length_a   1.000
_cell.length_b   1.000
_cell.length_c   1.000
_cell.angle_alpha   90.00
_cell.angle_beta   90.00
_cell.angle_gamma   90.00
#
_symmetry.space_group_name_H-M   'P 1'
#
loop_
_entity.id
_entity.type
_entity.pdbx_description
1 polymer ?
#
loop_
_entity_poly.entity_id
_entity_poly.type
_entity_poly.pdbx_seq_one_letter_code
_entity_poly.pdbx_strand_id
1 'polypeptide(L)'
;MEIDTIDGFITANIIRPHAYRVMQAPRAAFLVSGTEPFLTGFRLPPLSKGSPPVTVDKIRTKVVQSRFEFFTDVFGNERSLDKTKTVDLVQRLGKVGAYTHELGRYWCCRTLAAERELLKAFSHRYPEILIDEAQDVGSAQQAILTLLARAGSSVTLVGDPHQGIYEYAGADGTYLRGHSTSPFSLTRNYRSIPSITAVARKLSGETGETHREDRAPPAGAYAVPYAENGIETLIAAFRDAITACGLDADRCAVLCRASALVETISGGGNSVGSGAVKTLAKAAAMRDVKGDFHQTFRLVAEALEHSLLGNPPEGLASHLADPRRYPELRPLRRLVWNFVRSGDGLPGAHLRADTEWLPALRSSVTTLLDLITAASGLQPAANLAMRLSSKALPPAPVSAVKADAIKPLRVDTVHGAKGETLDAVLYVVTKAHLDGMLAGTATEIGRIGYVAVTRPRDLLWVGVPAAEFEASRAALEAVGLVTRVPIPKRSEKQS
;
A
#
# COMPACT_ATOMS: atom_id res chain seq x y z
N MET A 1 13.88 26.61 -4.97
CA MET A 1 12.98 25.54 -5.41
C MET A 1 12.52 24.81 -4.18
N GLU A 2 11.21 24.74 -3.95
CA GLU A 2 10.59 24.02 -2.83
C GLU A 2 9.95 22.76 -3.42
N ILE A 3 10.17 21.59 -2.82
CA ILE A 3 9.65 20.30 -3.31
C ILE A 3 8.86 19.66 -2.18
N ASP A 4 7.58 19.42 -2.41
CA ASP A 4 6.67 18.78 -1.46
C ASP A 4 5.49 18.14 -2.22
N THR A 5 4.78 17.25 -1.56
CA THR A 5 3.43 16.83 -1.97
C THR A 5 2.48 18.02 -1.95
N ILE A 6 1.44 18.02 -2.80
CA ILE A 6 0.42 19.09 -2.80
C ILE A 6 -0.19 19.25 -1.41
N ASP A 7 -0.56 18.14 -0.76
CA ASP A 7 -1.20 18.15 0.56
C ASP A 7 -0.24 18.64 1.67
N GLY A 8 1.06 18.30 1.57
CA GLY A 8 2.12 18.82 2.45
C GLY A 8 2.27 20.34 2.29
N PHE A 9 2.40 20.81 1.05
CA PHE A 9 2.54 22.22 0.72
C PHE A 9 1.37 23.04 1.25
N ILE A 10 0.12 22.64 0.96
CA ILE A 10 -1.05 23.39 1.44
C ILE A 10 -1.14 23.38 2.96
N THR A 11 -0.74 22.29 3.62
CA THR A 11 -0.80 22.17 5.07
C THR A 11 0.19 23.12 5.74
N ALA A 12 1.44 23.07 5.28
CA ALA A 12 2.55 23.84 5.84
C ALA A 12 2.42 25.34 5.56
N ASN A 13 2.05 25.71 4.33
CA ASN A 13 2.08 27.09 3.89
C ASN A 13 0.73 27.82 4.00
N ILE A 14 -0.40 27.12 3.87
CA ILE A 14 -1.73 27.77 3.80
C ILE A 14 -2.58 27.46 5.03
N ILE A 15 -2.83 26.17 5.30
CA ILE A 15 -3.80 25.77 6.32
C ILE A 15 -3.30 26.13 7.71
N ARG A 16 -2.13 25.64 8.11
CA ARG A 16 -1.60 25.87 9.45
C ARG A 16 -1.37 27.35 9.76
N PRO A 17 -0.80 28.18 8.85
CA PRO A 17 -0.52 29.58 9.16
C PRO A 17 -1.72 30.52 9.00
N HIS A 18 -2.71 30.18 8.17
CA HIS A 18 -3.73 31.16 7.74
C HIS A 18 -5.17 30.69 7.89
N ALA A 19 -5.48 29.39 7.78
CA ALA A 19 -6.87 28.92 7.76
C ALA A 19 -7.65 29.23 9.05
N TYR A 20 -6.97 29.39 10.19
CA TYR A 20 -7.62 29.73 11.46
C TYR A 20 -8.48 31.01 11.37
N ARG A 21 -8.09 31.99 10.53
CA ARG A 21 -8.83 33.24 10.32
C ARG A 21 -10.18 32.98 9.67
N VAL A 22 -10.21 32.15 8.64
CA VAL A 22 -11.44 31.78 7.91
C VAL A 22 -12.26 30.75 8.67
N MET A 23 -11.61 29.88 9.44
CA MET A 23 -12.25 28.95 10.37
C MET A 23 -12.85 29.65 11.60
N GLN A 24 -12.47 30.90 11.87
CA GLN A 24 -12.78 31.61 13.12
C GLN A 24 -12.31 30.85 14.36
N ALA A 25 -11.14 30.20 14.25
CA ALA A 25 -10.54 29.43 15.31
C ALA A 25 -9.64 30.31 16.19
N PRO A 26 -9.59 30.07 17.52
CA PRO A 26 -8.73 30.83 18.43
C PRO A 26 -7.25 30.44 18.34
N ARG A 27 -6.91 29.48 17.48
CA ARG A 27 -5.57 28.87 17.36
C ARG A 27 -5.33 28.36 15.94
N ALA A 28 -4.06 28.11 15.62
CA ALA A 28 -3.66 27.48 14.37
C ALA A 28 -4.43 26.17 14.13
N ALA A 29 -4.76 25.93 12.86
CA ALA A 29 -5.48 24.72 12.46
C ALA A 29 -4.62 23.47 12.71
N PHE A 30 -5.24 22.41 13.23
CA PHE A 30 -4.60 21.13 13.53
C PHE A 30 -5.39 19.95 12.95
N LEU A 31 -4.64 18.95 12.50
CA LEU A 31 -5.17 17.75 11.87
C LEU A 31 -5.72 16.78 12.93
N VAL A 32 -6.83 16.13 12.62
CA VAL A 32 -7.43 15.05 13.44
C VAL A 32 -7.59 13.76 12.63
N SER A 33 -7.49 12.61 13.30
CA SER A 33 -7.63 11.27 12.70
C SER A 33 -9.06 10.77 12.65
N GLY A 34 -9.98 11.33 13.45
CA GLY A 34 -11.39 10.90 13.52
C GLY A 34 -11.74 10.12 14.77
N THR A 35 -10.73 9.66 15.52
CA THR A 35 -10.87 8.81 16.70
C THR A 35 -10.79 9.58 18.01
N GLU A 36 -10.48 10.88 17.95
CA GLU A 36 -10.31 11.72 19.13
C GLU A 36 -11.62 11.84 19.93
N PRO A 37 -11.60 11.71 21.27
CA PRO A 37 -12.83 11.66 22.08
C PRO A 37 -13.79 12.84 21.87
N PHE A 38 -13.25 14.05 21.66
CA PHE A 38 -14.05 15.27 21.47
C PHE A 38 -14.85 15.27 20.15
N LEU A 39 -14.49 14.41 19.18
CA LEU A 39 -15.19 14.28 17.90
C LEU A 39 -16.56 13.60 18.04
N THR A 40 -16.90 13.08 19.21
CA THR A 40 -18.24 12.52 19.49
C THR A 40 -19.36 13.54 19.23
N GLY A 41 -19.12 14.83 19.47
CA GLY A 41 -20.07 15.92 19.16
C GLY A 41 -20.07 16.40 17.70
N PHE A 42 -19.22 15.82 16.84
CA PHE A 42 -19.03 16.20 15.44
C PHE A 42 -19.44 15.05 14.51
N ARG A 43 -20.76 14.85 14.38
CA ARG A 43 -21.31 13.78 13.54
C ARG A 43 -22.51 14.28 12.73
N LEU A 44 -22.71 13.72 11.55
CA LEU A 44 -23.95 13.90 10.79
C LEU A 44 -24.97 12.81 11.17
N PRO A 45 -26.28 13.09 11.01
CA PRO A 45 -27.30 12.07 11.16
C PRO A 45 -27.03 10.84 10.27
N PRO A 46 -27.51 9.65 10.67
CA PRO A 46 -27.45 8.45 9.82
C PRO A 46 -28.05 8.68 8.44
N LEU A 47 -27.44 8.05 7.43
CA LEU A 47 -27.92 8.12 6.04
C LEU A 47 -29.17 7.27 5.79
N SER A 48 -29.41 6.27 6.63
CA SER A 48 -30.61 5.44 6.60
C SER A 48 -30.97 4.95 8.01
N LYS A 49 -32.23 4.56 8.20
CA LYS A 49 -32.71 3.98 9.46
C LYS A 49 -31.86 2.76 9.83
N GLY A 50 -31.27 2.76 11.02
CA GLY A 50 -30.40 1.68 11.52
C GLY A 50 -28.91 1.80 11.17
N SER A 51 -28.49 2.77 10.35
CA SER A 51 -27.06 3.04 10.14
C SER A 51 -26.46 3.86 11.28
N PRO A 52 -25.15 3.74 11.56
CA PRO A 52 -24.48 4.64 12.49
C PRO A 52 -24.42 6.08 11.93
N PRO A 53 -24.32 7.10 12.81
CA PRO A 53 -24.02 8.46 12.41
C PRO A 53 -22.72 8.55 11.59
N VAL A 54 -22.65 9.49 10.65
CA VAL A 54 -21.43 9.69 9.84
C VAL A 54 -20.45 10.53 10.63
N THR A 55 -19.26 9.98 10.87
CA THR A 55 -18.15 10.65 11.56
C THR A 55 -17.32 11.49 10.59
N VAL A 56 -16.59 12.49 11.09
CA VAL A 56 -15.87 13.46 10.25
C VAL A 56 -14.77 12.85 9.38
N ASP A 57 -14.16 11.74 9.78
CA ASP A 57 -13.16 10.98 9.03
C ASP A 57 -13.74 10.30 7.78
N LYS A 58 -15.05 10.06 7.77
CA LYS A 58 -15.77 9.46 6.65
C LYS A 58 -16.26 10.50 5.63
N ILE A 59 -16.14 11.79 5.95
CA ILE A 59 -16.53 12.86 5.04
C ILE A 59 -15.43 13.03 3.99
N ARG A 60 -15.78 12.75 2.74
CA ARG A 60 -14.97 13.01 1.55
C ARG A 60 -15.50 14.25 0.83
N THR A 61 -14.64 14.86 0.01
CA THR A 61 -15.00 16.04 -0.77
C THR A 61 -14.63 15.85 -2.24
N LYS A 62 -15.48 16.36 -3.13
CA LYS A 62 -15.14 16.53 -4.55
C LYS A 62 -15.63 17.88 -5.05
N VAL A 63 -15.02 18.36 -6.13
CA VAL A 63 -15.43 19.61 -6.78
C VAL A 63 -16.14 19.27 -8.09
N VAL A 64 -17.43 19.59 -8.16
CA VAL A 64 -18.26 19.42 -9.37
C VAL A 64 -18.77 20.80 -9.77
N GLN A 65 -18.56 21.19 -11.04
CA GLN A 65 -19.00 22.49 -11.56
C GLN A 65 -18.57 23.68 -10.66
N SER A 66 -17.31 23.69 -10.21
CA SER A 66 -16.74 24.70 -9.30
C SER A 66 -17.39 24.79 -7.92
N ARG A 67 -18.10 23.75 -7.47
CA ARG A 67 -18.72 23.68 -6.14
C ARG A 67 -18.27 22.43 -5.41
N PHE A 68 -18.04 22.57 -4.10
CA PHE A 68 -17.79 21.42 -3.24
C PHE A 68 -19.08 20.64 -3.03
N GLU A 69 -18.98 19.34 -3.27
CA GLU A 69 -19.91 18.30 -2.87
C GLU A 69 -19.25 17.43 -1.79
N PHE A 70 -20.09 16.90 -0.91
CA PHE A 70 -19.66 16.08 0.21
C PHE A 70 -20.31 14.72 0.08
N PHE A 71 -19.54 13.66 0.30
CA PHE A 71 -20.01 12.29 0.22
C PHE A 71 -19.30 11.43 1.26
N THR A 72 -19.82 10.23 1.49
CA THR A 72 -19.09 9.14 2.14
C THR A 72 -18.97 7.98 1.16
N ASP A 73 -17.85 7.28 1.21
CA ASP A 73 -17.67 6.01 0.51
C ASP A 73 -17.86 4.86 1.50
N VAL A 74 -18.71 3.90 1.16
CA VAL A 74 -18.83 2.64 1.89
C VAL A 74 -18.64 1.49 0.90
N PHE A 75 -17.44 0.91 0.88
CA PHE A 75 -17.05 -0.19 -0.01
C PHE A 75 -17.23 0.13 -1.50
N GLY A 76 -16.79 1.32 -1.94
CA GLY A 76 -16.92 1.79 -3.31
C GLY A 76 -18.32 2.33 -3.66
N ASN A 77 -19.24 2.37 -2.70
CA ASN A 77 -20.55 2.97 -2.89
C ASN A 77 -20.55 4.40 -2.36
N GLU A 78 -20.44 5.35 -3.28
CA GLU A 78 -20.57 6.77 -2.98
C GLU A 78 -22.01 7.08 -2.52
N ARG A 79 -22.13 7.76 -1.39
CA ARG A 79 -23.40 8.33 -0.90
C ARG A 79 -23.24 9.81 -0.62
N SER A 80 -23.99 10.64 -1.35
CA SER A 80 -24.02 12.08 -1.14
C SER A 80 -24.50 12.44 0.27
N LEU A 81 -23.82 13.39 0.89
CA LEU A 81 -24.19 13.95 2.19
C LEU A 81 -25.00 15.24 1.98
N ASP A 82 -25.92 15.53 2.92
CA ASP A 82 -26.64 16.80 2.93
C ASP A 82 -25.66 17.97 3.05
N LYS A 83 -25.62 18.81 2.01
CA LYS A 83 -24.63 19.89 1.91
C LYS A 83 -24.72 20.88 3.07
N THR A 84 -25.93 21.29 3.46
CA THR A 84 -26.14 22.31 4.48
C THR A 84 -25.69 21.81 5.84
N LYS A 85 -26.11 20.60 6.22
CA LYS A 85 -25.72 19.96 7.48
C LYS A 85 -24.22 19.67 7.52
N THR A 86 -23.65 19.25 6.39
CA THR A 86 -22.21 18.97 6.29
C THR A 86 -21.38 20.23 6.44
N VAL A 87 -21.76 21.32 5.76
CA VAL A 87 -21.06 22.60 5.88
C VAL A 87 -21.16 23.15 7.31
N ASP A 88 -22.32 23.07 7.97
CA ASP A 88 -22.47 23.47 9.38
C ASP A 88 -21.52 22.67 10.28
N LEU A 89 -21.51 21.34 10.15
CA LEU A 89 -20.63 20.46 10.90
C LEU A 89 -19.15 20.83 10.70
N VAL A 90 -18.74 21.00 9.44
CA VAL A 90 -17.36 21.35 9.07
C VAL A 90 -16.99 22.71 9.65
N GLN A 91 -17.89 23.69 9.62
CA GLN A 91 -17.66 25.01 10.21
C GLN A 91 -17.51 24.93 11.74
N ARG A 92 -18.39 24.18 12.43
CA ARG A 92 -18.26 23.96 13.87
C ARG A 92 -16.93 23.30 14.22
N LEU A 93 -16.51 22.30 13.45
CA LEU A 93 -15.21 21.63 13.62
C LEU A 93 -14.04 22.62 13.41
N GLY A 94 -14.13 23.42 12.35
CA GLY A 94 -13.18 24.47 12.01
C GLY A 94 -13.02 25.49 13.14
N LYS A 95 -14.11 25.95 13.79
CA LYS A 95 -14.05 26.89 14.92
C LYS A 95 -13.23 26.40 16.12
N VAL A 96 -13.09 25.08 16.28
CA VAL A 96 -12.20 24.49 17.32
C VAL A 96 -10.73 24.56 16.89
N GLY A 97 -10.47 24.69 15.59
CA GLY A 97 -9.19 24.58 14.90
C GLY A 97 -8.97 23.23 14.24
N ALA A 98 -9.92 22.29 14.32
CA ALA A 98 -9.73 20.92 13.85
C ALA A 98 -10.13 20.76 12.37
N TYR A 99 -9.44 19.85 11.66
CA TYR A 99 -9.83 19.40 10.31
C TYR A 99 -9.29 17.98 10.04
N THR A 100 -9.94 17.22 9.15
CA THR A 100 -9.43 15.93 8.64
C THR A 100 -8.65 16.15 7.35
N HIS A 101 -7.86 15.17 6.90
CA HIS A 101 -7.09 15.27 5.64
C HIS A 101 -7.93 15.75 4.45
N GLU A 102 -9.11 15.16 4.25
CA GLU A 102 -10.03 15.55 3.18
C GLU A 102 -10.52 16.98 3.31
N LEU A 103 -10.92 17.37 4.52
CA LEU A 103 -11.42 18.72 4.80
C LEU A 103 -10.31 19.77 4.74
N GLY A 104 -9.03 19.38 4.82
CA GLY A 104 -7.89 20.27 4.64
C GLY A 104 -7.92 20.95 3.27
N ARG A 105 -8.21 20.20 2.20
CA ARG A 105 -8.30 20.74 0.83
C ARG A 105 -9.47 21.72 0.68
N TYR A 106 -10.61 21.39 1.29
CA TYR A 106 -11.76 22.29 1.38
C TYR A 106 -11.38 23.61 2.09
N TRP A 107 -10.73 23.53 3.25
CA TRP A 107 -10.31 24.71 4.01
C TRP A 107 -9.23 25.51 3.29
N CYS A 108 -8.33 24.87 2.55
CA CYS A 108 -7.36 25.55 1.71
C CYS A 108 -8.06 26.41 0.64
N CYS A 109 -8.98 25.83 -0.14
CA CYS A 109 -9.78 26.57 -1.12
C CYS A 109 -10.54 27.73 -0.48
N ARG A 110 -11.19 27.49 0.67
CA ARG A 110 -11.91 28.53 1.42
C ARG A 110 -10.99 29.67 1.86
N THR A 111 -9.79 29.34 2.31
CA THR A 111 -8.80 30.32 2.79
C THR A 111 -8.29 31.18 1.65
N LEU A 112 -7.85 30.57 0.55
CA LEU A 112 -7.39 31.30 -0.64
C LEU A 112 -8.48 32.16 -1.28
N ALA A 113 -9.73 31.68 -1.29
CA ALA A 113 -10.85 32.43 -1.86
C ALA A 113 -11.26 33.64 -0.99
N ALA A 114 -11.15 33.52 0.34
CA ALA A 114 -11.50 34.59 1.26
C ALA A 114 -10.37 35.64 1.41
N GLU A 115 -9.11 35.21 1.38
CA GLU A 115 -7.95 36.07 1.58
C GLU A 115 -7.23 36.36 0.26
N ARG A 116 -7.76 37.31 -0.52
CA ARG A 116 -7.22 37.64 -1.84
C ARG A 116 -5.77 38.10 -1.82
N GLU A 117 -5.35 38.85 -0.79
CA GLU A 117 -3.97 39.31 -0.67
C GLU A 117 -3.02 38.16 -0.36
N LEU A 118 -3.48 37.15 0.40
CA LEU A 118 -2.73 35.92 0.61
C LEU A 118 -2.54 35.17 -0.71
N LEU A 119 -3.62 34.99 -1.47
CA LEU A 119 -3.58 34.33 -2.78
C LEU A 119 -2.63 35.04 -3.76
N LYS A 120 -2.65 36.38 -3.81
CA LYS A 120 -1.68 37.17 -4.59
C LYS A 120 -0.25 36.99 -4.08
N ALA A 121 -0.02 37.00 -2.77
CA ALA A 121 1.31 36.78 -2.23
C ALA A 121 1.87 35.41 -2.63
N PHE A 122 1.02 34.37 -2.64
CA PHE A 122 1.39 33.04 -3.13
C PHE A 122 1.74 33.04 -4.61
N SER A 123 0.97 33.72 -5.48
CA SER A 123 1.29 33.75 -6.91
C SER A 123 2.60 34.48 -7.22
N HIS A 124 2.96 35.51 -6.45
CA HIS A 124 4.26 36.18 -6.58
C HIS A 124 5.42 35.33 -6.03
N ARG A 125 5.19 34.58 -4.94
CA ARG A 125 6.21 33.72 -4.34
C ARG A 125 6.45 32.45 -5.16
N TYR A 126 5.40 31.91 -5.77
CA TYR A 126 5.42 30.70 -6.59
C TYR A 126 4.87 31.01 -8.00
N PRO A 127 5.63 31.76 -8.81
CA PRO A 127 5.20 32.12 -10.15
C PRO A 127 5.15 30.91 -11.09
N GLU A 128 5.95 29.87 -10.84
CA GLU A 128 5.95 28.61 -11.58
C GLU A 128 5.68 27.45 -10.62
N ILE A 129 4.70 26.62 -10.94
CA ILE A 129 4.30 25.44 -10.17
C ILE A 129 4.35 24.23 -11.11
N LEU A 130 5.23 23.28 -10.81
CA LEU A 130 5.34 22.03 -11.55
C LEU A 130 4.74 20.91 -10.70
N ILE A 131 3.77 20.20 -11.27
CA ILE A 131 3.11 19.06 -10.62
C ILE A 131 3.52 17.79 -11.35
N ASP A 132 4.26 16.93 -10.66
CA ASP A 132 4.56 15.57 -11.12
C ASP A 132 3.43 14.61 -10.73
N GLU A 133 3.36 13.46 -11.40
CA GLU A 133 2.28 12.46 -11.25
C GLU A 133 0.87 13.07 -11.33
N ALA A 134 0.69 14.05 -12.22
CA ALA A 134 -0.52 14.87 -12.30
C ALA A 134 -1.81 14.10 -12.62
N GLN A 135 -1.71 12.85 -13.09
CA GLN A 135 -2.86 11.97 -13.24
C GLN A 135 -3.53 11.60 -11.89
N ASP A 136 -2.81 11.75 -10.78
CA ASP A 136 -3.29 11.47 -9.42
C ASP A 136 -3.84 12.72 -8.71
N VAL A 137 -3.91 13.85 -9.40
CA VAL A 137 -4.48 15.10 -8.85
C VAL A 137 -6.00 15.00 -8.81
N GLY A 138 -6.55 15.02 -7.59
CA GLY A 138 -7.99 15.00 -7.37
C GLY A 138 -8.65 16.37 -7.63
N SER A 139 -9.97 16.36 -7.80
CA SER A 139 -10.77 17.57 -8.12
C SER A 139 -10.57 18.75 -7.14
N ALA A 140 -10.37 18.48 -5.85
CA ALA A 140 -10.13 19.54 -4.86
C ALA A 140 -8.73 20.17 -5.02
N GLN A 141 -7.71 19.38 -5.32
CA GLN A 141 -6.35 19.89 -5.60
C GLN A 141 -6.32 20.67 -6.91
N GLN A 142 -7.01 20.18 -7.95
CA GLN A 142 -7.22 20.92 -9.19
C GLN A 142 -7.84 22.31 -8.93
N ALA A 143 -8.84 22.40 -8.04
CA ALA A 143 -9.46 23.68 -7.69
C ALA A 143 -8.46 24.64 -7.02
N ILE A 144 -7.59 24.14 -6.15
CA ILE A 144 -6.51 24.93 -5.51
C ILE A 144 -5.53 25.45 -6.56
N LEU A 145 -5.05 24.57 -7.44
CA LEU A 145 -4.12 24.93 -8.53
C LEU A 145 -4.76 25.96 -9.49
N THR A 146 -6.05 25.82 -9.77
CA THR A 146 -6.80 26.78 -10.59
C THR A 146 -6.89 28.15 -9.93
N LEU A 147 -7.05 28.22 -8.60
CA LEU A 147 -7.06 29.50 -7.87
C LEU A 147 -5.69 30.19 -7.95
N LEU A 148 -4.60 29.44 -7.74
CA LEU A 148 -3.23 29.95 -7.86
C LEU A 148 -2.94 30.42 -9.29
N ALA A 149 -3.36 29.64 -10.29
CA ALA A 149 -3.18 30.01 -11.69
C ALA A 149 -3.91 31.30 -12.06
N ARG A 150 -5.17 31.44 -11.64
CA ARG A 150 -5.96 32.67 -11.82
C ARG A 150 -5.37 33.88 -11.10
N ALA A 151 -4.54 33.67 -10.09
CA ALA A 151 -3.87 34.73 -9.35
C ALA A 151 -2.50 35.13 -9.96
N GLY A 152 -2.03 34.40 -10.97
CA GLY A 152 -0.82 34.74 -11.72
C GLY A 152 0.25 33.65 -11.76
N SER A 153 0.07 32.51 -11.09
CA SER A 153 1.00 31.39 -11.22
C SER A 153 0.84 30.67 -12.56
N SER A 154 1.94 30.25 -13.16
CA SER A 154 1.97 29.27 -14.24
C SER A 154 1.98 27.86 -13.63
N VAL A 155 1.10 26.99 -14.12
CA VAL A 155 0.97 25.59 -13.64
C VAL A 155 1.29 24.65 -14.79
N THR A 156 2.38 23.89 -14.64
CA THR A 156 2.78 22.83 -15.56
C THR A 156 2.46 21.47 -14.94
N LEU A 157 1.75 20.63 -15.68
CA LEU A 157 1.42 19.27 -15.25
C LEU A 157 2.29 18.27 -16.02
N VAL A 158 2.90 17.35 -15.29
CA VAL A 158 3.69 16.23 -15.82
C VAL A 158 3.06 14.96 -15.27
N GLY A 159 2.82 13.98 -16.13
CA GLY A 159 2.20 12.73 -15.72
C GLY A 159 1.85 11.84 -16.90
N ASP A 160 1.36 10.66 -16.57
CA ASP A 160 0.91 9.65 -17.53
C ASP A 160 -0.57 9.29 -17.24
N PRO A 161 -1.52 9.64 -18.12
CA PRO A 161 -2.93 9.36 -17.90
C PRO A 161 -3.24 7.86 -17.82
N HIS A 162 -2.39 6.99 -18.37
CA HIS A 162 -2.53 5.54 -18.31
C HIS A 162 -2.09 4.95 -16.95
N GLN A 163 -1.47 5.76 -16.09
CA GLN A 163 -1.01 5.33 -14.76
C GLN A 163 -1.88 5.84 -13.59
N GLY A 164 -3.03 6.48 -13.86
CA GLY A 164 -3.94 6.95 -12.81
C GLY A 164 -4.68 5.80 -12.12
N ILE A 165 -4.25 5.41 -10.91
CA ILE A 165 -4.78 4.23 -10.19
C ILE A 165 -5.31 4.57 -8.79
N TYR A 166 -5.73 5.83 -8.61
CA TYR A 166 -6.30 6.37 -7.39
C TYR A 166 -7.69 6.96 -7.65
N GLU A 167 -8.53 6.27 -8.43
CA GLU A 167 -9.89 6.77 -8.77
C GLU A 167 -10.75 6.94 -7.52
N TYR A 168 -10.54 6.11 -6.50
CA TYR A 168 -11.19 6.24 -5.19
C TYR A 168 -10.90 7.58 -4.49
N ALA A 169 -9.80 8.26 -4.82
CA ALA A 169 -9.46 9.59 -4.35
C ALA A 169 -10.01 10.71 -5.26
N GLY A 170 -10.81 10.35 -6.27
CA GLY A 170 -11.34 11.28 -7.27
C GLY A 170 -10.30 11.74 -8.28
N ALA A 171 -9.24 10.95 -8.49
CA ALA A 171 -8.18 11.21 -9.45
C ALA A 171 -8.19 10.17 -10.58
N ASP A 172 -8.70 10.58 -11.74
CA ASP A 172 -8.91 9.75 -12.94
C ASP A 172 -8.04 10.21 -14.14
N GLY A 173 -7.14 11.16 -13.91
CA GLY A 173 -6.32 11.82 -14.93
C GLY A 173 -7.07 12.80 -15.84
N THR A 174 -8.34 13.11 -15.59
CA THR A 174 -9.13 14.04 -16.41
C THR A 174 -8.55 15.46 -16.37
N TYR A 175 -8.03 15.88 -15.22
CA TYR A 175 -7.36 17.18 -15.12
C TYR A 175 -6.13 17.26 -16.02
N LEU A 176 -5.24 16.25 -15.97
CA LEU A 176 -4.07 16.17 -16.83
C LEU A 176 -4.45 16.21 -18.32
N ARG A 177 -5.42 15.40 -18.74
CA ARG A 177 -5.86 15.34 -20.15
C ARG A 177 -6.49 16.65 -20.64
N GLY A 178 -7.17 17.39 -19.76
CA GLY A 178 -7.89 18.60 -20.10
C GLY A 178 -7.14 19.92 -19.88
N HIS A 179 -5.92 19.88 -19.32
CA HIS A 179 -5.22 21.10 -18.87
C HIS A 179 -4.64 21.94 -20.02
N SER A 180 -4.14 21.29 -21.07
CA SER A 180 -3.57 21.97 -22.25
C SER A 180 -4.23 21.49 -23.54
N THR A 181 -4.52 22.43 -24.44
CA THR A 181 -4.97 22.13 -25.81
C THR A 181 -3.83 21.68 -26.72
N SER A 182 -2.57 21.88 -26.31
CA SER A 182 -1.36 21.45 -27.03
C SER A 182 -0.37 20.83 -26.02
N PRO A 183 -0.60 19.59 -25.57
CA PRO A 183 0.31 18.91 -24.66
C PRO A 183 1.61 18.54 -25.37
N PHE A 184 2.72 18.55 -24.63
CA PHE A 184 4.01 18.06 -25.12
C PHE A 184 4.19 16.60 -24.72
N SER A 185 4.25 15.70 -25.70
CA SER A 185 4.37 14.25 -25.45
C SER A 185 5.81 13.76 -25.46
N LEU A 186 6.22 13.06 -24.40
CA LEU A 186 7.50 12.35 -24.32
C LEU A 186 7.32 10.90 -24.79
N THR A 187 7.64 10.61 -26.04
CA THR A 187 7.35 9.31 -26.67
C THR A 187 8.51 8.30 -26.62
N ARG A 188 9.68 8.70 -26.11
CA ARG A 188 10.87 7.84 -26.04
C ARG A 188 11.07 7.27 -24.64
N ASN A 189 11.02 5.95 -24.52
CA ASN A 189 11.22 5.24 -23.26
C ASN A 189 12.71 4.94 -23.03
N TYR A 190 13.24 5.37 -21.87
CA TYR A 190 14.63 5.13 -21.45
C TYR A 190 14.77 4.04 -20.37
N ARG A 191 13.65 3.54 -19.83
CA ARG A 191 13.64 2.61 -18.70
C ARG A 191 13.77 1.16 -19.15
N SER A 192 12.91 0.73 -20.05
CA SER A 192 12.63 -0.69 -20.31
C SER A 192 13.16 -1.15 -21.67
N ILE A 193 13.49 -2.42 -21.78
CA ILE A 193 13.90 -3.06 -23.04
C ILE A 193 12.71 -3.16 -24.04
N PRO A 194 12.99 -3.34 -25.36
CA PRO A 194 11.97 -3.32 -26.41
C PRO A 194 10.78 -4.26 -26.16
N SER A 195 11.03 -5.50 -25.72
CA SER A 195 9.98 -6.49 -25.44
C SER A 195 8.96 -6.01 -24.39
N ILE A 196 9.40 -5.36 -23.31
CA ILE A 196 8.52 -4.80 -22.27
C ILE A 196 7.77 -3.58 -22.79
N THR A 197 8.46 -2.68 -23.49
CA THR A 197 7.82 -1.48 -24.05
C THR A 197 6.77 -1.81 -25.12
N ALA A 198 6.95 -2.90 -25.86
CA ALA A 198 5.96 -3.38 -26.83
C ALA A 198 4.66 -3.77 -26.13
N VAL A 199 4.74 -4.47 -24.99
CA VAL A 199 3.56 -4.80 -24.17
C VAL A 199 2.87 -3.53 -23.68
N ALA A 200 3.60 -2.59 -23.08
CA ALA A 200 3.02 -1.34 -22.62
C ALA A 200 2.29 -0.57 -23.74
N ARG A 201 2.90 -0.44 -24.93
CA ARG A 201 2.27 0.22 -26.08
C ARG A 201 0.99 -0.48 -26.54
N LYS A 202 0.96 -1.82 -26.55
CA LYS A 202 -0.25 -2.57 -26.90
C LYS A 202 -1.38 -2.37 -25.89
N LEU A 203 -1.06 -2.30 -24.60
CA LEU A 203 -2.05 -2.11 -23.54
C LEU A 203 -2.63 -0.68 -23.49
N SER A 204 -1.80 0.32 -23.77
CA SER A 204 -2.21 1.75 -23.76
C SER A 204 -2.80 2.20 -25.10
N GLY A 205 -2.42 1.54 -26.20
CA GLY A 205 -2.71 2.01 -27.57
C GLY A 205 -1.76 3.10 -28.05
N GLU A 206 -0.73 3.46 -27.27
CA GLU A 206 0.21 4.53 -27.61
C GLU A 206 1.32 4.06 -28.57
N THR A 207 1.93 5.03 -29.24
CA THR A 207 3.10 4.84 -30.10
C THR A 207 4.32 5.52 -29.50
N GLY A 208 5.52 5.02 -29.82
CA GLY A 208 6.74 5.61 -29.30
C GLY A 208 7.98 4.77 -29.59
N GLU A 209 9.12 5.25 -29.11
CA GLU A 209 10.42 4.63 -29.34
C GLU A 209 11.01 4.06 -28.05
N THR A 210 11.86 3.06 -28.19
CA THR A 210 12.62 2.48 -27.07
C THR A 210 14.08 2.87 -27.25
N HIS A 211 14.66 3.54 -26.26
CA HIS A 211 16.07 3.93 -26.31
C HIS A 211 17.00 2.76 -25.98
N ARG A 212 16.58 1.86 -25.08
CA ARG A 212 17.41 0.73 -24.67
C ARG A 212 17.47 -0.34 -25.74
N GLU A 213 18.65 -0.93 -25.89
CA GLU A 213 18.86 -2.13 -26.68
C GLU A 213 18.18 -3.34 -26.01
N ASP A 214 17.89 -4.36 -26.84
CA ASP A 214 17.34 -5.61 -26.34
C ASP A 214 18.38 -6.42 -25.56
N ARG A 215 17.91 -7.28 -24.66
CA ARG A 215 18.78 -8.19 -23.90
C ARG A 215 18.46 -9.62 -24.28
N ALA A 216 19.50 -10.45 -24.38
CA ALA A 216 19.33 -11.86 -24.67
C ALA A 216 18.47 -12.55 -23.58
N PRO A 217 17.72 -13.61 -23.94
CA PRO A 217 17.00 -14.42 -22.97
C PRO A 217 17.89 -14.90 -21.81
N PRO A 218 17.36 -14.99 -20.58
CA PRO A 218 15.94 -14.96 -20.23
C PRO A 218 15.36 -13.55 -19.95
N ALA A 219 16.06 -12.46 -20.29
CA ALA A 219 15.47 -11.12 -20.23
C ALA A 219 14.35 -10.99 -21.27
N GLY A 220 13.27 -10.27 -20.91
CA GLY A 220 12.09 -10.16 -21.77
C GLY A 220 10.78 -10.00 -21.03
N ALA A 221 9.68 -10.13 -21.77
CA ALA A 221 8.31 -10.08 -21.24
C ALA A 221 7.59 -11.41 -21.51
N TYR A 222 7.14 -12.07 -20.44
CA TYR A 222 6.63 -13.45 -20.47
C TYR A 222 5.30 -13.60 -19.74
N ALA A 223 4.46 -14.51 -20.19
CA ALA A 223 3.32 -15.01 -19.44
C ALA A 223 3.63 -16.43 -18.94
N VAL A 224 3.43 -16.66 -17.63
CA VAL A 224 3.83 -17.92 -16.97
C VAL A 224 2.65 -18.50 -16.20
N PRO A 225 2.22 -19.74 -16.48
CA PRO A 225 1.12 -20.36 -15.75
C PRO A 225 1.54 -20.73 -14.32
N TYR A 226 0.62 -20.62 -13.36
CA TYR A 226 0.80 -21.13 -12.00
C TYR A 226 -0.44 -21.87 -11.50
N ALA A 227 -0.23 -22.94 -10.73
CA ALA A 227 -1.31 -23.67 -10.07
C ALA A 227 -1.88 -22.88 -8.89
N GLU A 228 -3.12 -23.18 -8.45
CA GLU A 228 -3.81 -22.45 -7.38
C GLU A 228 -2.98 -22.29 -6.09
N ASN A 229 -2.20 -23.32 -5.73
CA ASN A 229 -1.25 -23.31 -4.60
C ASN A 229 0.23 -23.25 -5.03
N GLY A 230 0.50 -22.88 -6.29
CA GLY A 230 1.81 -22.95 -6.94
C GLY A 230 2.60 -21.63 -6.93
N ILE A 231 2.13 -20.60 -6.22
CA ILE A 231 2.77 -19.27 -6.23
C ILE A 231 4.20 -19.31 -5.72
N GLU A 232 4.51 -20.13 -4.71
CA GLU A 232 5.89 -20.29 -4.22
C GLU A 232 6.82 -20.89 -5.28
N THR A 233 6.31 -21.85 -6.06
CA THR A 233 7.06 -22.45 -7.18
C THR A 233 7.30 -21.43 -8.28
N LEU A 234 6.29 -20.60 -8.58
CA LEU A 234 6.40 -19.50 -9.54
C LEU A 234 7.46 -18.48 -9.09
N ILE A 235 7.47 -18.08 -7.82
CA ILE A 235 8.45 -17.16 -7.25
C ILE A 235 9.86 -17.75 -7.28
N ALA A 236 10.00 -19.05 -6.99
CA ALA A 236 11.28 -19.75 -7.09
C ALA A 236 11.81 -19.75 -8.55
N ALA A 237 10.96 -20.10 -9.51
CA ALA A 237 11.32 -20.05 -10.94
C ALA A 237 11.68 -18.63 -11.40
N PHE A 238 10.98 -17.62 -10.88
CA PHE A 238 11.27 -16.22 -11.18
C PHE A 238 12.63 -15.78 -10.61
N ARG A 239 13.03 -16.28 -9.41
CA ARG A 239 14.37 -16.05 -8.86
C ARG A 239 15.47 -16.69 -9.72
N ASP A 240 15.23 -17.89 -10.23
CA ASP A 240 16.17 -18.56 -11.13
C ASP A 240 16.35 -17.71 -12.41
N ALA A 241 15.27 -17.12 -12.95
CA ALA A 241 15.32 -16.22 -14.09
C ALA A 241 16.06 -14.90 -13.79
N ILE A 242 15.82 -14.28 -12.63
CA ILE A 242 16.55 -13.09 -12.16
C ILE A 242 18.05 -13.38 -12.11
N THR A 243 18.43 -14.53 -11.53
CA THR A 243 19.83 -14.96 -11.40
C THR A 243 20.46 -15.19 -12.77
N ALA A 244 19.75 -15.86 -13.69
CA ALA A 244 20.21 -16.09 -15.05
C ALA A 244 20.37 -14.79 -15.87
N CYS A 245 19.57 -13.76 -15.59
CA CYS A 245 19.72 -12.42 -16.17
C CYS A 245 20.84 -11.58 -15.52
N GLY A 246 21.44 -12.05 -14.43
CA GLY A 246 22.43 -11.32 -13.64
C GLY A 246 21.84 -10.08 -12.95
N LEU A 247 20.57 -10.13 -12.54
CA LEU A 247 19.87 -9.00 -11.92
C LEU A 247 19.96 -9.04 -10.39
N ASP A 248 19.98 -7.87 -9.77
CA ASP A 248 19.98 -7.73 -8.31
C ASP A 248 18.57 -7.97 -7.75
N ALA A 249 18.44 -8.95 -6.85
CA ALA A 249 17.17 -9.32 -6.22
C ALA A 249 16.55 -8.16 -5.41
N ASP A 250 17.35 -7.21 -4.92
CA ASP A 250 16.84 -6.03 -4.18
C ASP A 250 16.10 -5.03 -5.06
N ARG A 251 16.41 -5.06 -6.35
CA ARG A 251 15.76 -4.23 -7.37
C ARG A 251 14.64 -4.99 -8.07
N CYS A 252 14.22 -6.13 -7.54
CA CYS A 252 13.18 -6.96 -8.11
C CYS A 252 11.99 -7.06 -7.14
N ALA A 253 10.78 -7.19 -7.68
CA ALA A 253 9.59 -7.34 -6.86
C ALA A 253 8.56 -8.31 -7.45
N VAL A 254 7.79 -8.93 -6.56
CA VAL A 254 6.55 -9.63 -6.87
C VAL A 254 5.41 -8.66 -6.57
N LEU A 255 4.66 -8.28 -7.60
CA LEU A 255 3.56 -7.34 -7.48
C LEU A 255 2.22 -8.07 -7.51
N CYS A 256 1.35 -7.71 -6.57
CA CYS A 256 -0.01 -8.23 -6.45
C CYS A 256 -1.01 -7.07 -6.43
N ARG A 257 -2.29 -7.34 -6.68
CA ARG A 257 -3.34 -6.32 -6.52
C ARG A 257 -3.93 -6.25 -5.11
N ALA A 258 -4.13 -7.41 -4.46
CA ALA A 258 -4.78 -7.50 -3.16
C ALA A 258 -3.75 -7.62 -2.03
N SER A 259 -3.88 -6.79 -0.99
CA SER A 259 -3.04 -6.86 0.22
C SER A 259 -3.11 -8.23 0.89
N ALA A 260 -4.27 -8.90 0.85
CA ALA A 260 -4.42 -10.27 1.35
C ALA A 260 -3.54 -11.29 0.59
N LEU A 261 -3.32 -11.09 -0.72
CA LEU A 261 -2.40 -11.92 -1.50
C LEU A 261 -0.95 -11.60 -1.15
N VAL A 262 -0.62 -10.32 -0.91
CA VAL A 262 0.70 -9.90 -0.40
C VAL A 262 0.99 -10.56 0.95
N GLU A 263 0.02 -10.57 1.88
CA GLU A 263 0.13 -11.24 3.19
C GLU A 263 0.30 -12.76 3.04
N THR A 264 -0.47 -13.38 2.13
CA THR A 264 -0.38 -14.82 1.86
C THR A 264 0.99 -15.21 1.31
N ILE A 265 1.51 -14.44 0.35
CA ILE A 265 2.81 -14.70 -0.28
C ILE A 265 3.97 -14.36 0.66
N SER A 266 3.90 -13.24 1.38
CA SER A 266 4.91 -12.82 2.36
C SER A 266 4.92 -13.72 3.60
N GLY A 267 3.79 -14.36 3.90
CA GLY A 267 3.60 -15.36 4.95
C GLY A 267 3.88 -16.80 4.51
N GLY A 268 4.17 -17.06 3.23
CA GLY A 268 4.36 -18.40 2.66
C GLY A 268 5.72 -19.06 2.91
N GLY A 269 6.77 -18.30 3.22
CA GLY A 269 8.11 -18.86 3.36
C GLY A 269 8.27 -19.83 4.55
N ASN A 270 8.40 -21.14 4.26
CA ASN A 270 9.00 -22.21 5.08
C ASN A 270 9.09 -21.93 6.59
N SER A 271 7.95 -21.94 7.26
CA SER A 271 7.92 -21.82 8.72
C SER A 271 7.08 -22.93 9.33
N VAL A 272 7.62 -23.48 10.42
CA VAL A 272 7.11 -24.57 11.23
C VAL A 272 5.81 -24.19 11.94
N GLY A 273 4.77 -25.04 11.87
CA GLY A 273 3.51 -24.86 12.58
C GLY A 273 2.39 -24.19 11.78
N SER A 274 1.25 -23.95 12.42
CA SER A 274 0.07 -23.30 11.84
C SER A 274 -0.46 -22.17 12.73
N GLY A 275 -1.07 -21.13 12.14
CA GLY A 275 -1.62 -19.99 12.88
C GLY A 275 -0.58 -19.25 13.74
N ALA A 276 -0.91 -18.98 15.00
CA ALA A 276 -0.02 -18.27 15.92
C ALA A 276 1.34 -18.97 16.12
N VAL A 277 1.34 -20.31 16.15
CA VAL A 277 2.55 -21.13 16.33
C VAL A 277 3.52 -20.90 15.17
N LYS A 278 3.01 -20.76 13.95
CA LYS A 278 3.80 -20.44 12.75
C LYS A 278 4.53 -19.11 12.89
N THR A 279 3.79 -18.07 13.27
CA THR A 279 4.32 -16.72 13.43
C THR A 279 5.35 -16.64 14.55
N LEU A 280 5.09 -17.29 15.69
CA LEU A 280 5.99 -17.30 16.85
C LEU A 280 7.25 -18.15 16.59
N ALA A 281 7.14 -19.24 15.83
CA ALA A 281 8.30 -20.05 15.42
C ALA A 281 9.22 -19.25 14.49
N LYS A 282 8.64 -18.51 13.53
CA LYS A 282 9.39 -17.55 12.69
C LYS A 282 10.05 -16.46 13.54
N ALA A 283 9.35 -15.93 14.53
CA ALA A 283 9.89 -14.92 15.45
C ALA A 283 11.11 -15.43 16.23
N ALA A 284 11.04 -16.67 16.74
CA ALA A 284 12.13 -17.31 17.47
C ALA A 284 13.36 -17.53 16.57
N ALA A 285 13.14 -18.01 15.33
CA ALA A 285 14.21 -18.19 14.35
C ALA A 285 14.87 -16.86 13.96
N MET A 286 14.10 -15.77 13.76
CA MET A 286 14.65 -14.44 13.46
C MET A 286 15.52 -13.91 14.60
N ARG A 287 15.12 -14.15 15.86
CA ARG A 287 15.87 -13.75 17.05
C ARG A 287 17.19 -14.51 17.16
N ASP A 288 17.12 -15.83 17.09
CA ASP A 288 18.25 -16.69 17.47
C ASP A 288 19.22 -16.98 16.33
N VAL A 289 18.74 -17.01 15.07
CA VAL A 289 19.58 -17.27 13.90
C VAL A 289 20.10 -15.98 13.28
N LYS A 290 19.27 -14.93 13.21
CA LYS A 290 19.62 -13.67 12.54
C LYS A 290 19.94 -12.51 13.47
N GLY A 291 19.64 -12.64 14.78
CA GLY A 291 19.79 -11.53 15.72
C GLY A 291 18.83 -10.36 15.47
N ASP A 292 17.78 -10.54 14.66
CA ASP A 292 16.86 -9.47 14.28
C ASP A 292 15.71 -9.31 15.29
N PHE A 293 16.05 -8.67 16.41
CA PHE A 293 15.10 -8.40 17.48
C PHE A 293 13.94 -7.49 17.06
N HIS A 294 14.14 -6.61 16.07
CA HIS A 294 13.10 -5.70 15.62
C HIS A 294 12.03 -6.45 14.81
N GLN A 295 12.45 -7.32 13.91
CA GLN A 295 11.52 -8.15 13.16
C GLN A 295 10.84 -9.20 14.05
N THR A 296 11.56 -9.77 15.02
CA THR A 296 10.96 -10.62 16.06
C THR A 296 9.86 -9.89 16.82
N PHE A 297 10.09 -8.63 17.23
CA PHE A 297 9.07 -7.82 17.90
C PHE A 297 7.81 -7.64 17.05
N ARG A 298 7.96 -7.31 15.76
CA ARG A 298 6.81 -7.15 14.85
C ARG A 298 6.00 -8.43 14.73
N LEU A 299 6.67 -9.57 14.53
CA LEU A 299 6.01 -10.87 14.40
C LEU A 299 5.24 -11.27 15.68
N VAL A 300 5.79 -10.97 16.87
CA VAL A 300 5.07 -11.19 18.13
C VAL A 300 3.85 -10.26 18.23
N ALA A 301 3.97 -9.00 17.82
CA ALA A 301 2.87 -8.04 17.83
C ALA A 301 1.74 -8.45 16.85
N GLU A 302 2.09 -8.96 15.67
CA GLU A 302 1.17 -9.54 14.69
C GLU A 302 0.47 -10.79 15.26
N ALA A 303 1.21 -11.68 15.94
CA ALA A 303 0.61 -12.84 16.60
C ALA A 303 -0.41 -12.41 17.68
N LEU A 304 -0.10 -11.36 18.44
CA LEU A 304 -1.01 -10.78 19.43
C LEU A 304 -2.28 -10.25 18.78
N GLU A 305 -2.18 -9.43 17.73
CA GLU A 305 -3.32 -8.84 17.06
C GLU A 305 -4.20 -9.88 16.34
N HIS A 306 -3.59 -10.76 15.54
CA HIS A 306 -4.37 -11.62 14.65
C HIS A 306 -4.81 -12.92 15.30
N SER A 307 -4.16 -13.34 16.39
CA SER A 307 -4.36 -14.69 16.92
C SER A 307 -4.51 -14.78 18.43
N LEU A 308 -3.74 -14.04 19.24
CA LEU A 308 -3.67 -14.31 20.68
C LEU A 308 -4.62 -13.44 21.53
N LEU A 309 -5.01 -12.26 21.05
CA LEU A 309 -5.95 -11.36 21.76
C LEU A 309 -7.37 -11.47 21.18
N GLY A 310 -8.37 -11.34 22.05
CA GLY A 310 -9.78 -11.27 21.69
C GLY A 310 -10.18 -9.83 21.40
N ASN A 311 -10.61 -9.56 20.15
CA ASN A 311 -11.02 -8.23 19.67
C ASN A 311 -10.01 -7.10 19.96
N PRO A 312 -8.72 -7.24 19.57
CA PRO A 312 -7.77 -6.14 19.70
C PRO A 312 -8.14 -4.96 18.80
N PRO A 313 -7.70 -3.73 19.12
CA PRO A 313 -7.83 -2.58 18.21
C PRO A 313 -7.20 -2.88 16.85
N GLU A 314 -7.87 -2.48 15.77
CA GLU A 314 -7.35 -2.63 14.41
C GLU A 314 -6.02 -1.88 14.24
N GLY A 315 -5.01 -2.55 13.71
CA GLY A 315 -3.65 -2.00 13.53
C GLY A 315 -2.80 -2.00 14.80
N LEU A 316 -3.18 -2.74 15.85
CA LEU A 316 -2.42 -2.83 17.11
C LEU A 316 -0.94 -3.16 16.90
N ALA A 317 -0.60 -4.08 16.00
CA ALA A 317 0.78 -4.46 15.71
C ALA A 317 1.57 -3.29 15.12
N SER A 318 0.96 -2.54 14.20
CA SER A 318 1.54 -1.32 13.62
C SER A 318 1.72 -0.23 14.68
N HIS A 319 0.71 -0.02 15.54
CA HIS A 319 0.79 0.96 16.63
C HIS A 319 1.86 0.62 17.68
N LEU A 320 2.03 -0.66 17.99
CA LEU A 320 3.09 -1.14 18.89
C LEU A 320 4.48 -0.92 18.28
N ALA A 321 4.62 -0.99 16.96
CA ALA A 321 5.88 -0.76 16.24
C ALA A 321 6.27 0.73 16.14
N ASP A 322 5.35 1.68 16.33
CA ASP A 322 5.62 3.13 16.26
C ASP A 322 5.60 3.82 17.64
N PRO A 323 6.76 3.96 18.31
CA PRO A 323 6.85 4.58 19.64
C PRO A 323 6.67 6.08 19.66
N ARG A 324 6.79 6.77 18.54
CA ARG A 324 6.67 8.24 18.47
C ARG A 324 5.22 8.65 18.33
N ARG A 325 4.45 7.88 17.56
CA ARG A 325 3.04 8.17 17.27
C ARG A 325 2.07 7.71 18.35
N TYR A 326 2.40 6.63 19.06
CA TYR A 326 1.55 6.03 20.11
C TYR A 326 2.32 5.87 21.44
N PRO A 327 2.58 6.98 22.16
CA PRO A 327 3.29 6.96 23.44
C PRO A 327 2.50 6.29 24.58
N GLU A 328 1.17 6.26 24.51
CA GLU A 328 0.27 5.62 25.47
C GLU A 328 0.43 4.09 25.49
N LEU A 329 0.86 3.47 24.39
CA LEU A 329 1.11 2.03 24.30
C LEU A 329 2.47 1.59 24.87
N ARG A 330 3.24 2.50 25.48
CA ARG A 330 4.54 2.20 26.10
C ARG A 330 4.50 1.01 27.09
N PRO A 331 3.49 0.86 27.98
CA PRO A 331 3.42 -0.30 28.88
C PRO A 331 3.33 -1.63 28.12
N LEU A 332 2.47 -1.72 27.11
CA LEU A 332 2.30 -2.92 26.29
C LEU A 332 3.56 -3.22 25.49
N ARG A 333 4.17 -2.19 24.89
CA ARG A 333 5.44 -2.31 24.16
C ARG A 333 6.55 -2.90 25.04
N ARG A 334 6.62 -2.50 26.32
CA ARG A 334 7.58 -3.07 27.28
C ARG A 334 7.32 -4.55 27.55
N LEU A 335 6.06 -4.96 27.70
CA LEU A 335 5.70 -6.37 27.88
C LEU A 335 6.10 -7.22 26.67
N VAL A 336 5.83 -6.74 25.45
CA VAL A 336 6.24 -7.43 24.22
C VAL A 336 7.77 -7.49 24.10
N TRP A 337 8.49 -6.41 24.39
CA TRP A 337 9.96 -6.43 24.38
C TRP A 337 10.55 -7.38 25.44
N ASN A 338 9.95 -7.43 26.62
CA ASN A 338 10.35 -8.37 27.66
C ASN A 338 10.11 -9.80 27.21
N PHE A 339 8.97 -10.09 26.58
CA PHE A 339 8.71 -11.41 26.01
C PHE A 339 9.72 -11.77 24.90
N VAL A 340 10.11 -10.83 24.05
CA VAL A 340 11.10 -11.08 22.99
C VAL A 340 12.49 -11.37 23.56
N ARG A 341 12.90 -10.66 24.61
CA ARG A 341 14.30 -10.64 25.11
C ARG A 341 14.56 -11.47 26.36
N SER A 342 13.53 -11.83 27.12
CA SER A 342 13.65 -12.63 28.35
C SER A 342 13.93 -14.10 28.04
N GLY A 343 14.70 -14.76 28.92
CA GLY A 343 14.87 -16.21 28.91
C GLY A 343 13.57 -16.99 29.17
N ASP A 344 12.64 -16.38 29.92
CA ASP A 344 11.31 -16.94 30.22
C ASP A 344 10.22 -16.50 29.22
N GLY A 345 10.62 -15.70 28.21
CA GLY A 345 9.74 -15.16 27.18
C GLY A 345 9.58 -16.11 26.00
N LEU A 346 9.89 -15.64 24.79
CA LEU A 346 9.83 -16.44 23.58
C LEU A 346 10.87 -17.59 23.67
N PRO A 347 10.48 -18.88 23.61
CA PRO A 347 11.41 -19.98 23.78
C PRO A 347 12.43 -20.07 22.63
N GLY A 348 13.62 -20.58 22.93
CA GLY A 348 14.73 -20.63 21.98
C GLY A 348 14.47 -21.52 20.77
N ALA A 349 14.87 -21.07 19.58
CA ALA A 349 14.67 -21.79 18.33
C ALA A 349 15.50 -23.09 18.23
N HIS A 350 16.49 -23.28 19.09
CA HIS A 350 17.27 -24.51 19.19
C HIS A 350 16.49 -25.67 19.83
N LEU A 351 15.39 -25.37 20.54
CA LEU A 351 14.55 -26.38 21.17
C LEU A 351 13.77 -27.18 20.14
N ARG A 352 13.52 -28.44 20.47
CA ARG A 352 12.75 -29.35 19.62
C ARG A 352 11.28 -28.92 19.54
N ALA A 353 10.77 -28.72 18.33
CA ALA A 353 9.53 -27.98 18.09
C ALA A 353 8.27 -28.64 18.70
N ASP A 354 8.20 -29.97 18.67
CA ASP A 354 7.05 -30.77 19.10
C ASP A 354 7.01 -31.02 20.62
N THR A 355 8.14 -31.39 21.23
CA THR A 355 8.21 -31.88 22.62
C THR A 355 8.68 -30.85 23.63
N GLU A 356 9.47 -29.86 23.22
CA GLU A 356 10.13 -28.92 24.15
C GLU A 356 9.67 -27.49 23.93
N TRP A 357 9.65 -27.03 22.68
CA TRP A 357 9.38 -25.64 22.34
C TRP A 357 7.91 -25.26 22.50
N LEU A 358 6.97 -26.08 21.99
CA LEU A 358 5.54 -25.76 22.09
C LEU A 358 5.00 -25.70 23.53
N PRO A 359 5.35 -26.64 24.45
CA PRO A 359 4.95 -26.53 25.85
C PRO A 359 5.49 -25.27 26.52
N ALA A 360 6.77 -24.94 26.30
CA ALA A 360 7.38 -23.71 26.80
C ALA A 360 6.66 -22.47 26.24
N LEU A 361 6.37 -22.46 24.94
CA LEU A 361 5.67 -21.36 24.28
C LEU A 361 4.29 -21.12 24.89
N ARG A 362 3.51 -22.19 25.12
CA ARG A 362 2.17 -22.08 25.73
C ARG A 362 2.23 -21.47 27.12
N SER A 363 3.21 -21.86 27.93
CA SER A 363 3.41 -21.27 29.26
C SER A 363 3.75 -19.79 29.15
N SER A 364 4.77 -19.42 28.37
CA SER A 364 5.22 -18.04 28.25
C SER A 364 4.17 -17.10 27.61
N VAL A 365 3.42 -17.59 26.62
CA VAL A 365 2.31 -16.83 26.01
C VAL A 365 1.18 -16.60 27.02
N THR A 366 0.86 -17.58 27.86
CA THR A 366 -0.16 -17.43 28.91
C THR A 366 0.25 -16.33 29.89
N THR A 367 1.48 -16.37 30.38
CA THR A 367 2.04 -15.33 31.27
C THR A 367 2.03 -13.95 30.60
N LEU A 368 2.41 -13.85 29.32
CA LEU A 368 2.35 -12.58 28.58
C LEU A 368 0.91 -12.03 28.51
N LEU A 369 -0.07 -12.88 28.21
CA LEU A 369 -1.46 -12.48 28.07
C LEU A 369 -2.06 -12.04 29.41
N ASP A 370 -1.71 -12.69 30.53
CA ASP A 370 -2.12 -12.28 31.87
C ASP A 370 -1.59 -10.87 32.19
N LEU A 371 -0.32 -10.59 31.86
CA LEU A 371 0.29 -9.29 32.05
C LEU A 371 -0.34 -8.21 31.15
N ILE A 372 -0.66 -8.54 29.89
CA ILE A 372 -1.35 -7.62 28.97
C ILE A 372 -2.76 -7.32 29.48
N THR A 373 -3.46 -8.33 29.97
CA THR A 373 -4.80 -8.18 30.55
C THR A 373 -4.77 -7.24 31.75
N ALA A 374 -3.82 -7.43 32.67
CA ALA A 374 -3.65 -6.56 33.83
C ALA A 374 -3.27 -5.11 33.43
N ALA A 375 -2.49 -4.92 32.37
CA ALA A 375 -1.99 -3.61 31.96
C ALA A 375 -2.95 -2.81 31.06
N SER A 376 -3.85 -3.46 30.32
CA SER A 376 -4.72 -2.80 29.32
C SER A 376 -6.18 -3.23 29.31
N GLY A 377 -6.55 -4.28 30.05
CA GLY A 377 -7.89 -4.86 30.01
C GLY A 377 -8.18 -5.69 28.75
N LEU A 378 -7.26 -5.78 27.78
CA LEU A 378 -7.40 -6.62 26.60
C LEU A 378 -7.40 -8.10 27.01
N GLN A 379 -8.41 -8.83 26.54
CA GLN A 379 -8.61 -10.22 26.93
C GLN A 379 -7.92 -11.19 25.95
N PRO A 380 -7.52 -12.38 26.41
CA PRO A 380 -7.06 -13.46 25.53
C PRO A 380 -8.13 -13.86 24.50
N ALA A 381 -7.69 -14.33 23.34
CA ALA A 381 -8.59 -14.88 22.33
C ALA A 381 -9.28 -16.16 22.83
N ALA A 382 -10.54 -16.33 22.44
CA ALA A 382 -11.24 -17.59 22.65
C ALA A 382 -10.51 -18.77 21.97
N ASN A 383 -10.61 -19.96 22.57
CA ASN A 383 -10.00 -21.20 22.09
C ASN A 383 -8.47 -21.12 21.92
N LEU A 384 -7.77 -20.44 22.84
CA LEU A 384 -6.31 -20.25 22.80
C LEU A 384 -5.53 -21.57 22.62
N ALA A 385 -5.97 -22.66 23.25
CA ALA A 385 -5.37 -23.98 23.10
C ALA A 385 -5.40 -24.52 21.65
N MET A 386 -6.48 -24.25 20.90
CA MET A 386 -6.57 -24.59 19.48
C MET A 386 -5.70 -23.66 18.62
N ARG A 387 -5.57 -22.40 19.01
CA ARG A 387 -4.73 -21.41 18.31
C ARG A 387 -3.23 -21.66 18.50
N LEU A 388 -2.87 -22.33 19.60
CA LEU A 388 -1.53 -22.83 19.91
C LEU A 388 -1.42 -24.36 19.67
N SER A 389 -1.97 -24.85 18.56
CA SER A 389 -1.98 -26.29 18.25
C SER A 389 -0.62 -26.83 17.81
N SER A 390 -0.40 -28.13 17.99
CA SER A 390 0.80 -28.84 17.51
C SER A 390 0.76 -29.15 16.01
N LYS A 391 -0.27 -28.71 15.29
CA LYS A 391 -0.46 -29.04 13.88
C LYS A 391 0.67 -28.44 13.03
N ALA A 392 1.29 -29.30 12.20
CA ALA A 392 2.39 -28.98 11.29
C ALA A 392 3.73 -28.61 11.98
N LEU A 393 3.98 -29.10 13.20
CA LEU A 393 5.30 -29.03 13.85
C LEU A 393 6.15 -30.26 13.50
N PRO A 394 7.42 -30.10 13.04
CA PRO A 394 8.30 -31.21 12.76
C PRO A 394 8.95 -31.75 14.06
N PRO A 395 9.39 -33.03 14.05
CA PRO A 395 10.19 -33.62 15.11
C PRO A 395 11.67 -33.14 15.06
N ALA A 396 11.91 -31.83 14.99
CA ALA A 396 13.22 -31.21 14.82
C ALA A 396 13.29 -29.85 15.55
N PRO A 397 14.49 -29.28 15.78
CA PRO A 397 14.63 -27.92 16.29
C PRO A 397 13.88 -26.91 15.42
N VAL A 398 13.31 -25.86 16.02
CA VAL A 398 12.64 -24.78 15.27
C VAL A 398 13.60 -24.10 14.29
N SER A 399 14.90 -24.07 14.59
CA SER A 399 15.97 -23.56 13.73
C SER A 399 16.39 -24.50 12.59
N ALA A 400 16.05 -25.79 12.65
CA ALA A 400 16.52 -26.81 11.71
C ALA A 400 15.74 -26.89 10.39
N VAL A 401 14.68 -26.09 10.23
CA VAL A 401 14.07 -25.89 8.91
C VAL A 401 14.99 -24.99 8.10
N LYS A 402 15.59 -25.54 7.05
CA LYS A 402 16.50 -24.85 6.14
C LYS A 402 15.91 -23.50 5.72
N ALA A 403 16.38 -22.44 6.37
CA ALA A 403 16.46 -21.14 5.75
C ALA A 403 17.59 -21.24 4.72
N ASP A 404 17.29 -21.76 3.53
CA ASP A 404 18.17 -21.46 2.41
C ASP A 404 18.32 -19.93 2.40
N ALA A 405 19.57 -19.47 2.39
CA ALA A 405 19.98 -18.09 2.45
C ALA A 405 19.62 -17.32 1.17
N ILE A 406 18.38 -17.46 0.72
CA ILE A 406 17.81 -16.75 -0.40
C ILE A 406 17.14 -15.53 0.19
N LYS A 407 17.68 -14.36 -0.13
CA LYS A 407 17.06 -13.08 0.23
C LYS A 407 15.63 -13.09 -0.29
N PRO A 408 14.61 -12.85 0.57
CA PRO A 408 13.23 -12.85 0.11
C PRO A 408 13.06 -11.70 -0.88
N LEU A 409 12.54 -12.01 -2.07
CA LEU A 409 12.09 -10.98 -3.02
C LEU A 409 11.04 -10.11 -2.33
N ARG A 410 11.10 -8.80 -2.58
CA ARG A 410 10.06 -7.86 -2.14
C ARG A 410 8.72 -8.30 -2.72
N VAL A 411 7.69 -8.39 -1.88
CA VAL A 411 6.31 -8.60 -2.31
C VAL A 411 5.53 -7.36 -1.92
N ASP A 412 4.84 -6.76 -2.88
CA ASP A 412 4.12 -5.52 -2.66
C ASP A 412 2.85 -5.45 -3.52
N THR A 413 2.03 -4.45 -3.26
CA THR A 413 0.94 -4.05 -4.14
C THR A 413 1.48 -3.26 -5.33
N VAL A 414 0.75 -3.29 -6.45
CA VAL A 414 1.05 -2.42 -7.61
C VAL A 414 1.06 -0.93 -7.22
N HIS A 415 0.14 -0.52 -6.32
CA HIS A 415 0.10 0.83 -5.77
C HIS A 415 1.39 1.19 -5.02
N GLY A 416 1.93 0.26 -4.22
CA GLY A 416 3.15 0.47 -3.45
C GLY A 416 4.41 0.59 -4.32
N ALA A 417 4.42 -0.02 -5.50
CA ALA A 417 5.54 0.04 -6.45
C ALA A 417 5.39 1.14 -7.52
N LYS A 418 4.31 1.94 -7.47
CA LYS A 418 4.11 3.05 -8.43
C LYS A 418 5.21 4.11 -8.25
N GLY A 419 5.64 4.71 -9.36
CA GLY A 419 6.78 5.64 -9.39
C GLY A 419 8.16 4.97 -9.36
N GLU A 420 8.24 3.69 -8.96
CA GLU A 420 9.54 3.00 -8.87
C GLU A 420 10.04 2.50 -10.23
N THR A 421 11.36 2.23 -10.26
CA THR A 421 12.05 1.59 -11.37
C THR A 421 12.72 0.31 -10.87
N LEU A 422 12.21 -0.84 -11.31
CA LEU A 422 12.67 -2.16 -10.90
C LEU A 422 13.43 -2.85 -12.04
N ASP A 423 14.38 -3.71 -11.73
CA ASP A 423 15.11 -4.47 -12.73
C ASP A 423 14.26 -5.64 -13.26
N ALA A 424 13.53 -6.32 -12.36
CA ALA A 424 12.55 -7.35 -12.72
C ALA A 424 11.24 -7.25 -11.92
N VAL A 425 10.13 -7.62 -12.56
CA VAL A 425 8.81 -7.70 -11.93
C VAL A 425 8.11 -9.01 -12.28
N LEU A 426 7.60 -9.69 -11.24
CA LEU A 426 6.59 -10.74 -11.37
C LEU A 426 5.24 -10.16 -10.98
N TYR A 427 4.36 -9.93 -11.94
CA TYR A 427 2.99 -9.48 -11.70
C TYR A 427 2.05 -10.68 -11.60
N VAL A 428 1.54 -10.98 -10.41
CA VAL A 428 0.64 -12.11 -10.17
C VAL A 428 -0.81 -11.64 -10.31
N VAL A 429 -1.54 -12.22 -11.27
CA VAL A 429 -2.92 -11.81 -11.61
C VAL A 429 -3.94 -12.87 -11.21
N THR A 430 -5.14 -12.41 -10.83
CA THR A 430 -6.34 -13.25 -10.83
C THR A 430 -6.98 -13.16 -12.22
N LYS A 431 -8.00 -13.99 -12.51
CA LYS A 431 -8.77 -13.89 -13.75
C LYS A 431 -9.28 -12.47 -14.02
N ALA A 432 -9.94 -11.85 -13.05
CA ALA A 432 -10.49 -10.51 -13.20
C ALA A 432 -9.41 -9.45 -13.49
N HIS A 433 -8.22 -9.57 -12.87
CA HIS A 433 -7.11 -8.66 -13.14
C HIS A 433 -6.46 -8.91 -14.50
N LEU A 434 -6.39 -10.18 -14.93
CA LEU A 434 -5.92 -10.54 -16.27
C LEU A 434 -6.83 -9.95 -17.35
N ASP A 435 -8.14 -10.19 -17.23
CA ASP A 435 -9.15 -9.68 -18.17
C ASP A 435 -9.11 -8.15 -18.23
N GLY A 436 -9.04 -7.49 -17.07
CA GLY A 436 -8.93 -6.04 -16.98
C GLY A 436 -7.65 -5.49 -17.61
N MET A 437 -6.50 -6.13 -17.38
CA MET A 437 -5.22 -5.75 -18.02
C MET A 437 -5.32 -5.89 -19.54
N LEU A 438 -5.78 -7.03 -20.05
CA LEU A 438 -5.87 -7.30 -21.48
C LEU A 438 -6.90 -6.42 -22.20
N ALA A 439 -7.90 -5.90 -21.48
CA ALA A 439 -8.85 -4.91 -21.99
C ALA A 439 -8.25 -3.49 -22.15
N GLY A 440 -7.01 -3.27 -21.72
CA GLY A 440 -6.30 -1.99 -21.84
C GLY A 440 -6.62 -1.00 -20.72
N THR A 441 -6.23 0.26 -20.89
CA THR A 441 -6.16 1.26 -19.80
C THR A 441 -7.42 2.09 -19.57
N ALA A 442 -8.56 1.69 -20.15
CA ALA A 442 -9.81 2.43 -20.02
C ALA A 442 -10.39 2.37 -18.59
N THR A 443 -10.14 1.27 -17.87
CA THR A 443 -10.61 1.06 -16.49
C THR A 443 -9.45 1.15 -15.50
N GLU A 444 -9.74 1.43 -14.22
CA GLU A 444 -8.72 1.42 -13.17
C GLU A 444 -8.01 0.07 -13.05
N ILE A 445 -8.75 -1.04 -13.15
CA ILE A 445 -8.18 -2.40 -13.12
C ILE A 445 -7.17 -2.59 -14.26
N GLY A 446 -7.48 -2.12 -15.46
CA GLY A 446 -6.56 -2.18 -16.59
C GLY A 446 -5.34 -1.29 -16.43
N ARG A 447 -5.51 -0.08 -15.87
CA ARG A 447 -4.39 0.83 -15.55
C ARG A 447 -3.46 0.28 -14.47
N ILE A 448 -3.98 -0.46 -13.50
CA ILE A 448 -3.16 -1.21 -12.53
C ILE A 448 -2.26 -2.21 -13.27
N GLY A 449 -2.81 -2.98 -14.21
CA GLY A 449 -2.02 -3.90 -15.02
C GLY A 449 -0.92 -3.17 -15.81
N TYR A 450 -1.27 -2.03 -16.43
CA TYR A 450 -0.32 -1.18 -17.14
C TYR A 450 0.79 -0.63 -16.23
N VAL A 451 0.47 -0.17 -15.01
CA VAL A 451 1.47 0.29 -14.04
C VAL A 451 2.45 -0.84 -13.70
N ALA A 452 1.96 -2.06 -13.45
CA ALA A 452 2.82 -3.21 -13.17
C ALA A 452 3.77 -3.53 -14.34
N VAL A 453 3.26 -3.52 -15.57
CA VAL A 453 4.02 -3.77 -16.81
C VAL A 453 5.10 -2.72 -17.09
N THR A 454 4.90 -1.47 -16.64
CA THR A 454 5.82 -0.34 -16.89
C THR A 454 6.87 -0.12 -15.80
N ARG A 455 6.88 -0.93 -14.73
CA ARG A 455 7.90 -0.90 -13.68
C ARG A 455 9.23 -1.57 -14.05
N PRO A 456 9.25 -2.78 -14.67
CA PRO A 456 10.49 -3.50 -14.91
C PRO A 456 11.33 -2.91 -16.05
N ARG A 457 12.64 -3.01 -15.89
CA ARG A 457 13.65 -2.61 -16.88
C ARG A 457 13.99 -3.72 -17.85
N ASP A 458 14.22 -4.93 -17.33
CA ASP A 458 14.85 -6.02 -18.08
C ASP A 458 14.03 -7.32 -18.09
N LEU A 459 13.20 -7.57 -17.06
CA LEU A 459 12.43 -8.80 -16.97
C LEU A 459 11.01 -8.56 -16.43
N LEU A 460 10.01 -8.92 -17.21
CA LEU A 460 8.60 -8.91 -16.84
C LEU A 460 8.03 -10.32 -16.93
N TRP A 461 7.53 -10.86 -15.83
CA TRP A 461 6.69 -12.05 -15.81
C TRP A 461 5.28 -11.69 -15.40
N VAL A 462 4.28 -12.11 -16.18
CA VAL A 462 2.87 -12.09 -15.79
C VAL A 462 2.49 -13.50 -15.37
N GLY A 463 2.30 -13.71 -14.06
CA GLY A 463 1.87 -14.97 -13.48
C GLY A 463 0.37 -15.16 -13.64
N VAL A 464 -0.05 -16.13 -14.46
CA VAL A 464 -1.45 -16.37 -14.85
C VAL A 464 -1.96 -17.68 -14.24
N PRO A 465 -3.17 -17.74 -13.65
CA PRO A 465 -3.72 -18.99 -13.15
C PRO A 465 -3.79 -20.04 -14.26
N ALA A 466 -3.30 -21.26 -14.00
CA ALA A 466 -3.21 -22.32 -15.00
C ALA A 466 -4.56 -22.64 -15.66
N ALA A 467 -5.66 -22.52 -14.91
CA ALA A 467 -7.03 -22.70 -15.42
C ALA A 467 -7.41 -21.70 -16.52
N GLU A 468 -6.82 -20.50 -16.52
CA GLU A 468 -7.12 -19.42 -17.47
C GLU A 468 -6.05 -19.30 -18.58
N PHE A 469 -4.91 -19.98 -18.44
CA PHE A 469 -3.74 -19.77 -19.30
C PHE A 469 -3.99 -20.13 -20.76
N GLU A 470 -4.50 -21.33 -21.05
CA GLU A 470 -4.75 -21.74 -22.44
C GLU A 470 -5.85 -20.92 -23.10
N ALA A 471 -6.89 -20.56 -22.36
CA ALA A 471 -7.98 -19.73 -22.87
C ALA A 471 -7.51 -18.29 -23.19
N SER A 472 -6.53 -17.76 -22.45
CA SER A 472 -6.00 -16.40 -22.62
C SER A 472 -4.71 -16.34 -23.45
N ARG A 473 -4.13 -17.48 -23.85
CA ARG A 473 -2.84 -17.57 -24.56
C ARG A 473 -2.77 -16.64 -25.78
N ALA A 474 -3.78 -16.69 -26.66
CA ALA A 474 -3.81 -15.87 -27.87
C ALA A 474 -3.86 -14.37 -27.54
N ALA A 475 -4.59 -13.97 -26.49
CA ALA A 475 -4.67 -12.58 -26.06
C ALA A 475 -3.36 -12.09 -25.41
N LEU A 476 -2.71 -12.95 -24.62
CA LEU A 476 -1.38 -12.69 -24.05
C LEU A 476 -0.33 -12.47 -25.15
N GLU A 477 -0.33 -13.32 -26.18
CA GLU A 477 0.57 -13.17 -27.32
C GLU A 477 0.25 -11.93 -28.16
N ALA A 478 -1.03 -11.58 -28.32
CA ALA A 478 -1.45 -10.39 -29.04
C ALA A 478 -0.96 -9.08 -28.39
N VAL A 479 -0.82 -9.06 -27.06
CA VAL A 479 -0.21 -7.93 -26.34
C VAL A 479 1.32 -8.03 -26.27
N GLY A 480 1.94 -9.06 -26.84
CA GLY A 480 3.40 -9.20 -26.95
C GLY A 480 4.08 -9.97 -25.83
N LEU A 481 3.33 -10.66 -24.97
CA LEU A 481 3.92 -11.56 -23.96
C LEU A 481 4.29 -12.90 -24.60
N VAL A 482 5.51 -13.38 -24.31
CA VAL A 482 5.96 -14.70 -24.75
C VAL A 482 5.45 -15.78 -23.80
N THR A 483 4.74 -16.79 -24.32
CA THR A 483 4.09 -17.85 -23.51
C THR A 483 4.97 -19.08 -23.28
N ARG A 484 6.19 -19.09 -23.85
CA ARG A 484 7.23 -20.11 -23.63
C ARG A 484 8.45 -19.44 -23.00
N VAL A 485 8.61 -19.63 -21.69
CA VAL A 485 9.79 -19.13 -20.99
C VAL A 485 11.02 -19.96 -21.40
N PRO A 486 12.13 -19.33 -21.81
CA PRO A 486 13.39 -20.02 -21.95
C PRO A 486 13.91 -20.36 -20.55
N ILE A 487 13.53 -21.54 -20.05
CA ILE A 487 13.96 -22.03 -18.74
C ILE A 487 15.48 -22.27 -18.82
N PRO A 488 16.30 -21.66 -17.95
CA PRO A 488 17.70 -22.04 -17.85
C PRO A 488 17.77 -23.50 -17.39
N LYS A 489 18.40 -24.37 -18.20
CA LYS A 489 18.70 -25.75 -17.77
C LYS A 489 19.45 -25.65 -16.44
N ARG A 490 18.92 -26.23 -15.36
CA ARG A 490 19.71 -26.46 -14.15
C ARG A 490 20.97 -27.18 -14.59
N SER A 491 22.14 -26.59 -14.36
CA SER A 491 23.40 -27.33 -14.44
C SER A 491 23.26 -28.50 -13.46
N GLU A 492 23.08 -29.71 -13.98
CA GLU A 492 23.38 -30.93 -13.24
C GLU A 492 24.80 -30.73 -12.71
N LYS A 493 24.91 -30.48 -11.40
CA LYS A 493 26.22 -30.47 -10.75
C LYS A 493 26.78 -31.88 -10.96
N GLN A 494 27.84 -31.91 -11.76
CA GLN A 494 28.77 -33.00 -11.86
C GLN A 494 29.25 -33.42 -10.47
N SER A 495 29.33 -34.74 -10.29
CA SER A 495 29.99 -35.52 -9.23
C SER A 495 29.45 -35.44 -7.81
#